data_AF-A0A1Q4FLR5-F1
#
_entry.id   AF-A0A1Q4FLR5-F1
#
_cell.length_a   1.000
_cell.length_b   1.000
_cell.length_c   1.000
_cell.angle_alpha   90.00
_cell.angle_beta   90.00
_cell.angle_gamma   90.00
#
_symmetry.space_group_name_H-M   'P 1'
#
loop_
_entity.id
_entity.type
_entity.pdbx_description
1 polymer ?
#
loop_
_entity_poly.entity_id
_entity_poly.type
_entity_poly.pdbx_seq_one_letter_code
_entity_poly.pdbx_strand_id
1 'polypeptide(L)'
;MASDDRSSPDELRSALFERFGPMMSGPALRQALGYRTASAFRQAMASPVACLPAFRIPGRRGWYALTQEVAAWLINRAEAARRDEST
;
A
#
# COMPACT_ATOMS: atom_id res chain seq x y z
N MET A 1 -31.42 -8.89 3.05
CA MET A 1 -30.25 -9.09 2.17
C MET A 1 -29.52 -7.76 2.06
N ALA A 2 -28.91 -7.32 3.17
CA ALA A 2 -28.03 -6.16 3.17
C ALA A 2 -26.65 -6.70 2.83
N SER A 3 -26.28 -6.68 1.55
CA SER A 3 -24.91 -6.89 1.15
C SER A 3 -24.12 -5.74 1.76
N ASP A 4 -23.48 -6.01 2.90
CA ASP A 4 -22.43 -5.17 3.41
C ASP A 4 -21.29 -5.29 2.38
N ASP A 5 -21.30 -4.40 1.39
CA ASP A 5 -20.35 -4.29 0.29
C ASP A 5 -19.00 -3.79 0.81
N ARG A 6 -18.49 -4.46 1.85
CA ARG A 6 -17.17 -4.22 2.42
C ARG A 6 -16.29 -5.33 1.86
N SER A 7 -15.56 -5.00 0.81
CA SER A 7 -14.54 -5.91 0.27
C SER A 7 -13.71 -6.45 1.43
N SER A 8 -13.67 -7.77 1.57
CA SER A 8 -12.97 -8.39 2.69
C SER A 8 -11.45 -8.12 2.59
N PRO A 9 -10.69 -8.12 3.70
CA PRO A 9 -9.24 -7.95 3.65
C PRO A 9 -8.54 -8.91 2.67
N ASP A 10 -9.07 -10.14 2.55
CA ASP A 10 -8.54 -11.16 1.65
C ASP A 10 -8.90 -10.91 0.18
N GLU A 11 -10.08 -10.36 -0.09
CA GLU A 11 -10.43 -9.88 -1.44
C GLU A 11 -9.52 -8.73 -1.88
N LEU A 12 -9.23 -7.77 -0.99
CA LEU A 12 -8.30 -6.69 -1.32
C LEU A 12 -6.89 -7.23 -1.63
N ARG A 13 -6.39 -8.16 -0.81
CA ARG A 13 -5.09 -8.80 -1.04
C ARG A 13 -5.06 -9.49 -2.40
N SER A 14 -6.10 -10.27 -2.70
CA SER A 14 -6.22 -11.01 -3.96
C SER A 14 -6.30 -10.05 -5.16
N ALA A 15 -7.14 -9.02 -5.08
CA ALA A 15 -7.27 -8.02 -6.15
C ALA A 15 -5.97 -7.24 -6.41
N LEU A 16 -5.22 -6.87 -5.37
CA LEU A 16 -3.92 -6.22 -5.52
C LEU A 16 -2.89 -7.19 -6.14
N PHE A 17 -2.88 -8.44 -5.70
CA PHE A 17 -1.97 -9.46 -6.23
C PHE A 17 -2.27 -9.81 -7.69
N GLU A 18 -3.54 -9.94 -8.07
CA GLU A 18 -3.95 -10.17 -9.46
C GLU A 18 -3.57 -9.00 -10.36
N ARG A 19 -3.72 -7.77 -9.87
CA ARG A 19 -3.46 -6.56 -10.67
C ARG A 19 -1.98 -6.24 -10.83
N PHE A 20 -1.18 -6.42 -9.78
CA PHE A 20 0.22 -5.97 -9.74
C PHE A 20 1.22 -7.12 -9.64
N GLY A 21 0.76 -8.35 -9.46
CA GLY A 21 1.60 -9.51 -9.19
C GLY A 21 2.16 -9.49 -7.75
N PRO A 22 3.26 -10.21 -7.48
CA PRO A 22 3.84 -10.32 -6.15
C PRO A 22 4.54 -9.04 -5.66
N MET A 23 4.84 -8.10 -6.56
CA MET A 23 5.64 -6.93 -6.27
C MET A 23 5.11 -5.68 -6.96
N MET A 24 4.96 -4.60 -6.19
CA MET A 24 4.62 -3.28 -6.68
C MET A 24 5.86 -2.41 -6.82
N SER A 25 5.88 -1.56 -7.84
CA SER A 25 6.95 -0.59 -8.04
C SER A 25 6.46 0.68 -8.74
N GLY A 26 7.28 1.73 -8.72
CA GLY A 26 7.08 2.93 -9.54
C GLY A 26 5.69 3.57 -9.38
N PRO A 27 5.00 3.91 -10.49
CA PRO A 27 3.69 4.58 -10.44
C PRO A 27 2.60 3.76 -9.75
N ALA A 28 2.65 2.42 -9.81
CA ALA A 28 1.66 1.54 -9.18
C ALA A 28 1.76 1.61 -7.66
N LEU A 29 2.97 1.44 -7.12
CA LEU A 29 3.24 1.57 -5.69
C LEU A 29 2.87 2.97 -5.17
N ARG A 30 3.27 4.02 -5.91
CA ARG A 30 2.93 5.40 -5.58
C ARG A 30 1.41 5.62 -5.45
N GLN A 31 0.65 5.12 -6.42
CA GLN A 31 -0.81 5.29 -6.46
C GLN A 31 -1.50 4.48 -5.37
N ALA A 32 -1.06 3.24 -5.11
CA ALA A 32 -1.63 2.41 -4.05
C ALA A 32 -1.48 3.04 -2.66
N LEU A 33 -0.38 3.77 -2.43
CA LEU A 33 -0.15 4.49 -1.17
C LEU A 33 -0.81 5.89 -1.13
N GLY A 34 -1.55 6.29 -2.16
CA GLY A 34 -2.28 7.57 -2.19
C GLY A 34 -1.42 8.80 -2.49
N TYR A 35 -0.18 8.65 -2.97
CA TYR A 35 0.67 9.82 -3.26
C TYR A 35 0.35 10.47 -4.60
N ARG A 36 -0.11 11.72 -4.57
CA ARG A 36 -0.44 12.50 -5.77
C ARG A 36 0.74 12.79 -6.69
N THR A 37 1.95 12.94 -6.15
CA THR A 37 3.15 13.28 -6.93
C THR A 37 4.32 12.31 -6.66
N ALA A 38 5.23 12.18 -7.63
CA ALA A 38 6.43 11.37 -7.48
C ALA A 38 7.44 11.97 -6.49
N SER A 39 7.44 13.29 -6.30
CA SER A 39 8.29 13.95 -5.29
C SER A 39 7.85 13.61 -3.87
N ALA A 40 6.56 13.70 -3.56
CA ALA A 40 6.01 13.35 -2.25
C ALA A 40 6.29 11.88 -1.90
N PHE A 41 6.10 10.98 -2.87
CA PHE A 41 6.44 9.57 -2.70
C PHE A 41 7.93 9.35 -2.42
N ARG A 42 8.82 9.97 -3.21
CA ARG A 42 10.27 9.86 -2.97
C ARG A 42 10.66 10.38 -1.60
N GLN A 43 10.09 11.50 -1.16
CA GLN A 43 10.35 12.07 0.17
C GLN A 43 9.89 11.13 1.28
N ALA A 44 8.70 10.55 1.16
CA ALA A 44 8.17 9.61 2.13
C ALA A 44 9.01 8.32 2.23
N MET A 45 9.45 7.77 1.09
CA MET A 45 10.27 6.55 1.06
C MET A 45 11.72 6.80 1.50
N ALA A 46 12.22 8.03 1.38
CA ALA A 46 13.54 8.41 1.89
C ALA A 46 13.55 8.70 3.39
N SER A 47 12.37 8.78 4.03
CA SER A 47 12.27 8.98 5.48
C SER A 47 12.70 7.72 6.23
N PRO A 48 13.48 7.83 7.33
CA PRO A 48 13.81 6.70 8.19
C PRO A 48 12.57 6.10 8.88
N VAL A 49 11.46 6.85 8.94
CA VAL A 49 10.14 6.38 9.38
C VAL A 49 9.31 6.00 8.17
N ALA A 50 9.89 5.21 7.26
CA ALA A 50 9.17 4.77 6.07
C ALA A 50 7.92 4.00 6.52
N CYS A 51 6.75 4.48 6.08
CA CYS A 51 5.46 3.94 6.52
C CYS A 51 5.24 2.47 6.14
N LEU A 52 6.05 1.91 5.23
CA LEU A 52 5.90 0.60 4.62
C LEU A 52 7.31 0.01 4.43
N PRO A 53 7.49 -1.33 4.51
CA PRO A 53 8.75 -2.03 4.22
C PRO A 53 9.09 -2.02 2.71
N ALA A 54 9.27 -0.83 2.14
CA ALA A 54 9.78 -0.68 0.78
C ALA A 54 11.30 -0.89 0.75
N PHE A 55 11.79 -1.53 -0.30
CA PHE A 55 13.20 -1.84 -0.48
C PHE A 55 13.70 -1.41 -1.85
N ARG A 56 15.03 -1.37 -1.99
CA ARG A 56 15.72 -1.09 -3.26
C ARG A 56 16.40 -2.36 -3.73
N ILE A 57 16.29 -2.63 -5.03
CA ILE A 57 16.99 -3.74 -5.67
C ILE A 57 18.28 -3.19 -6.30
N PRO A 58 19.46 -3.75 -6.00
CA PRO A 58 20.72 -3.36 -6.64
C PRO A 58 20.61 -3.38 -8.16
N GLY A 59 21.15 -2.34 -8.82
CA GLY A 59 21.07 -2.21 -10.29
C GLY A 59 19.71 -1.80 -10.85
N ARG A 60 18.67 -1.60 -10.01
CA ARG A 60 17.36 -1.13 -10.45
C ARG A 60 17.01 0.24 -9.86
N ARG A 61 16.34 1.07 -10.66
CA ARG A 61 15.84 2.38 -10.22
C ARG A 61 14.51 2.21 -9.47
N GLY A 62 14.29 3.08 -8.49
CA GLY A 62 13.03 3.17 -7.75
C GLY A 62 12.94 2.31 -6.49
N TRP A 63 11.75 2.37 -5.89
CA TRP A 63 11.36 1.62 -4.70
C TRP A 63 10.43 0.47 -5.09
N TYR A 64 10.56 -0.61 -4.35
CA TYR A 64 9.83 -1.85 -4.53
C TYR A 64 9.17 -2.22 -3.21
N ALA A 65 8.00 -2.82 -3.28
CA ALA A 65 7.33 -3.37 -2.11
C ALA A 65 6.62 -4.66 -2.49
N LEU A 66 6.53 -5.60 -1.56
CA LEU A 66 5.70 -6.78 -1.76
C LEU A 66 4.24 -6.37 -1.73
N THR A 67 3.45 -6.87 -2.67
CA THR A 67 2.03 -6.53 -2.77
C THR A 67 1.27 -6.92 -1.51
N GLN A 68 1.66 -8.03 -0.86
CA GLN A 68 1.08 -8.48 0.40
C GLN A 68 1.33 -7.48 1.55
N GLU A 69 2.54 -6.92 1.63
CA GLU A 69 2.89 -5.91 2.64
C GLU A 69 2.13 -4.59 2.41
N VAL A 70 1.98 -4.19 1.14
CA VAL A 70 1.17 -3.01 0.79
C VAL A 70 -0.29 -3.23 1.20
N ALA A 71 -0.85 -4.41 0.92
CA ALA A 71 -2.22 -4.74 1.31
C ALA A 71 -2.40 -4.72 2.83
N ALA A 72 -1.51 -5.39 3.58
CA ALA A 72 -1.53 -5.41 5.04
C ALA A 72 -1.45 -4.00 5.63
N TRP A 73 -0.58 -3.15 5.07
CA TRP A 73 -0.47 -1.76 5.48
C TRP A 73 -1.77 -0.97 5.28
N LEU A 74 -2.42 -1.12 4.12
CA LEU A 74 -3.69 -0.45 3.81
C LEU A 74 -4.81 -0.89 4.76
N ILE A 75 -4.91 -2.19 5.03
CA ILE A 75 -5.90 -2.77 5.96
C ILE A 75 -5.70 -2.20 7.36
N ASN A 76 -4.47 -2.21 7.86
CA ASN A 76 -4.13 -1.67 9.18
C ASN A 76 -4.47 -0.17 9.29
N ARG A 77 -4.23 0.61 8.23
CA ARG A 77 -4.60 2.03 8.18
C ARG A 77 -6.11 2.24 8.20
N ALA A 78 -6.87 1.45 7.45
CA ALA A 78 -8.33 1.51 7.46
C ALA A 78 -8.93 1.11 8.81
N GLU A 79 -8.31 0.15 9.51
CA GLU A 79 -8.72 -0.22 10.88
C GLU A 79 -8.41 0.87 11.90
N ALA A 80 -7.22 1.47 11.85
CA ALA A 80 -6.84 2.56 12.73
C ALA A 80 -7.80 3.75 12.59
N ALA A 81 -8.08 4.18 11.35
CA ALA A 81 -9.02 5.27 11.08
C ALA A 81 -10.42 5.00 11.65
N ARG A 82 -10.91 3.76 11.57
CA ARG A 82 -12.20 3.35 12.14
C ARG A 82 -12.23 3.39 13.67
N ARG A 83 -11.10 3.16 14.34
CA ARG A 83 -10.99 3.24 15.80
C ARG A 83 -11.01 4.68 16.29
N ASP A 84 -10.33 5.56 15.56
CA ASP A 84 -10.23 6.98 15.89
C ASP A 84 -11.59 7.69 15.78
N GLU A 85 -12.48 7.24 14.90
CA GLU A 85 -13.85 7.76 14.77
C GLU A 85 -14.78 7.40 15.95
N SER A 86 -14.38 6.47 16.83
CA SER A 86 -15.19 6.02 17.97
C SER A 86 -14.80 6.65 19.32
N THR A 87 -13.86 7.62 19.33
CA THR A 87 -13.38 8.32 20.53
C THR A 87 -13.84 9.77 20.58
#